data_AF-A0A918IJ49-F1
#
_entry.id   AF-A0A918IJ49-F1
#
_cell.length_a   1.000
_cell.length_b   1.000
_cell.length_c   1.000
_cell.angle_alpha   90.00
_cell.angle_beta   90.00
_cell.angle_gamma   90.00
#
_symmetry.space_group_name_H-M   'P 1'
#
loop_
_entity.id
_entity.type
_entity.pdbx_description
1 polymer ?
#
loop_
_entity_poly.entity_id
_entity_poly.type
_entity_poly.pdbx_seq_one_letter_code
_entity_poly.pdbx_strand_id
1 'polypeptide(L)' 'MHAFADGARRTVVIPSANGPGETARFEVRREGDRLGVTTDSPHPWRLRTGGPDGTLHINAAGPATTEFRYEG' A
#
# COMPACT_ATOMS: atom_id res chain seq x y z
N MET A 1 11.31 9.10 12.95
CA MET A 1 10.50 8.24 12.06
C MET A 1 11.46 7.23 11.45
N HIS A 2 11.18 5.92 11.48
CA HIS A 2 12.01 4.93 10.77
C HIS A 2 11.49 4.78 9.35
N ALA A 3 12.34 5.02 8.35
CA ALA A 3 12.00 4.84 6.95
C ALA A 3 11.72 3.35 6.65
N PHE A 4 10.84 3.08 5.68
CA PHE A 4 10.56 1.72 5.24
C PHE A 4 11.82 1.20 4.52
N ALA A 5 12.57 0.30 5.16
CA ALA A 5 13.90 -0.11 4.69
C ALA A 5 13.85 -0.78 3.30
N ASP A 6 14.95 -0.71 2.56
CA ASP A 6 15.07 -1.47 1.32
C ASP A 6 14.94 -2.99 1.60
N GLY A 7 14.30 -3.70 0.68
CA GLY A 7 13.94 -5.12 0.84
C GLY A 7 12.82 -5.37 1.86
N ALA A 8 12.30 -4.34 2.53
CA ALA A 8 11.23 -4.53 3.50
C ALA A 8 9.93 -4.98 2.81
N ARG A 9 9.24 -5.91 3.46
CA ARG A 9 7.89 -6.34 3.10
C ARG A 9 6.96 -6.11 4.29
N ARG A 10 5.78 -5.60 4.02
CA ARG A 10 4.73 -5.41 5.03
C ARG A 10 3.38 -5.81 4.46
N THR A 11 2.59 -6.49 5.29
CA THR A 11 1.19 -6.75 5.00
C THR A 11 0.33 -5.85 5.87
N VAL A 12 -0.68 -5.22 5.27
CA VAL A 12 -1.71 -4.46 5.95
C VAL A 12 -3.05 -5.09 5.60
N VAL A 13 -3.79 -5.52 6.62
CA VAL A 13 -5.13 -6.09 6.47
C VAL A 13 -6.14 -5.06 6.91
N ILE A 14 -7.14 -4.79 6.07
CA ILE A 14 -8.29 -3.97 6.39
C ILE A 14 -9.43 -4.92 6.79
N PRO A 15 -9.88 -4.91 8.06
CA PRO A 15 -10.96 -5.78 8.49
C PRO A 15 -12.29 -5.39 7.85
N SER A 16 -13.19 -6.36 7.75
CA SER A 16 -14.58 -6.12 7.34
C SER A 16 -15.32 -5.27 8.37
N ALA A 17 -16.07 -4.29 7.89
CA ALA A 17 -16.95 -3.49 8.73
C ALA A 17 -18.23 -4.24 9.16
N ASN A 18 -18.60 -5.31 8.44
CA ASN A 18 -19.89 -5.99 8.59
C ASN A 18 -19.81 -7.31 9.37
N GLY A 19 -18.65 -7.66 9.92
CA GLY A 19 -18.47 -8.88 10.69
C GLY A 19 -17.05 -9.45 10.60
N PRO A 20 -16.85 -10.70 11.02
CA PRO A 20 -15.57 -11.38 10.90
C PRO A 20 -15.11 -11.47 9.44
N GLY A 21 -13.85 -11.14 9.17
CA GLY A 21 -13.24 -11.24 7.84
C GLY A 21 -12.42 -10.00 7.47
N GLU A 22 -11.87 -10.04 6.26
CA GLU A 22 -11.05 -8.98 5.68
C GLU A 22 -11.82 -8.34 4.51
N THR A 23 -11.80 -7.01 4.42
CA THR A 23 -12.27 -6.28 3.23
C THR A 23 -11.20 -6.21 2.16
N ALA A 24 -9.94 -6.05 2.57
CA ALA A 24 -8.82 -5.92 1.67
C ALA A 24 -7.51 -6.30 2.37
N ARG A 25 -6.59 -6.88 1.62
CA ARG A 25 -5.21 -7.10 2.01
C ARG A 25 -4.32 -6.29 1.09
N PHE A 26 -3.33 -5.63 1.67
CA PHE A 26 -2.29 -4.90 0.95
C PHE A 26 -0.94 -5.50 1.30
N GLU A 27 -0.20 -5.92 0.28
CA GLU A 27 1.18 -6.34 0.42
C GLU A 27 2.08 -5.27 -0.20
N VAL A 28 2.90 -4.66 0.65
CA VAL A 28 3.80 -3.59 0.29
C VAL A 28 5.22 -4.11 0.33
N ARG A 29 5.95 -3.96 -0.77
CA ARG A 29 7.36 -4.35 -0.89
C ARG A 29 8.17 -3.17 -1.39
N ARG A 30 9.33 -2.94 -0.78
CA ARG A 30 10.31 -1.98 -1.28
C ARG A 30 11.47 -2.69 -1.98
N GLU A 31 11.84 -2.17 -3.13
CA GLU A 31 13.04 -2.54 -3.88
C GLU A 31 13.74 -1.27 -4.37
N GLY A 32 14.85 -0.90 -3.75
CA GLY A 32 15.59 0.34 -4.03
C GLY A 32 14.72 1.58 -3.83
N ASP A 33 14.47 2.30 -4.94
CA ASP A 33 13.61 3.49 -5.00
C ASP A 33 12.18 3.18 -5.47
N ARG A 34 11.77 1.91 -5.45
CA ARG A 34 10.43 1.46 -5.86
C ARG A 34 9.65 0.86 -4.70
N LEU A 35 8.36 1.17 -4.67
CA LEU A 35 7.38 0.56 -3.79
C LEU A 35 6.36 -0.19 -4.64
N GLY A 36 6.32 -1.51 -4.53
CA GLY A 36 5.27 -2.34 -5.10
C GLY A 36 4.14 -2.54 -4.09
N VAL A 37 2.90 -2.31 -4.51
CA VAL A 37 1.70 -2.59 -3.71
C VAL A 37 0.82 -3.56 -4.47
N THR A 38 0.61 -4.75 -3.90
CA THR A 38 -0.38 -5.72 -4.39
C THR A 38 -1.58 -5.70 -3.46
N THR A 39 -2.79 -5.61 -4.03
CA THR A 39 -4.02 -5.58 -3.26
C THR A 39 -5.16 -6.28 -3.98
N ASP A 40 -6.14 -6.75 -3.22
CA ASP A 40 -7.44 -7.26 -3.66
C ASP A 40 -8.60 -6.30 -3.33
N SER A 41 -8.29 -5.07 -2.91
CA SER A 41 -9.29 -4.11 -2.41
C SER A 41 -10.44 -3.91 -3.39
N PRO A 42 -11.70 -4.16 -2.98
CA PRO A 42 -12.87 -3.89 -3.83
C PRO A 42 -13.19 -2.39 -3.95
N HIS A 43 -12.42 -1.52 -3.28
CA HIS A 43 -12.63 -0.08 -3.24
C HIS A 43 -11.40 0.68 -3.75
N PRO A 44 -11.59 1.89 -4.34
CA PRO A 44 -10.48 2.78 -4.65
C PRO A 44 -9.68 3.09 -3.39
N TRP A 45 -8.37 3.18 -3.53
CA TRP A 45 -7.45 3.33 -2.40
C TRP A 45 -6.42 4.41 -2.66
N ARG A 46 -5.80 4.87 -1.57
CA ARG A 46 -4.82 5.94 -1.60
C ARG A 46 -3.56 5.50 -0.89
N LEU A 47 -2.41 5.88 -1.45
CA LEU A 47 -1.11 5.68 -0.85
C LEU A 47 -0.39 7.02 -0.76
N ARG A 48 0.22 7.31 0.39
CA ARG A 48 1.12 8.45 0.56
C ARG A 48 2.54 7.93 0.79
N THR A 49 3.47 8.36 -0.05
CA THR A 49 4.92 8.08 0.07
C THR A 49 5.62 9.32 0.62
N GLY A 50 6.79 9.20 1.27
CA GLY A 50 7.55 10.35 1.78
C GLY A 50 7.01 11.03 3.05
N GLY A 51 6.07 10.39 3.77
CA GLY A 51 5.54 10.91 5.04
C GLY A 51 4.25 11.75 4.90
N PRO A 52 3.89 12.58 5.89
CA PRO A 52 2.61 13.30 5.93
C PRO A 52 2.39 14.26 4.76
N ASP A 53 3.45 14.89 4.27
CA ASP A 53 3.41 15.93 3.22
C ASP A 53 3.85 15.41 1.84
N GLY A 54 4.15 14.12 1.73
CA GLY A 54 4.61 13.54 0.47
C GLY A 54 3.49 13.21 -0.52
N THR A 55 3.89 12.67 -1.68
CA THR A 55 3.01 12.48 -2.83
C THR A 55 1.85 11.53 -2.50
N LEU A 56 0.64 11.98 -2.82
CA LEU A 56 -0.58 11.19 -2.70
C LEU A 56 -0.92 10.54 -4.05
N HIS A 57 -0.92 9.20 -4.07
CA HIS A 57 -1.34 8.40 -5.21
C HIS A 57 -2.77 7.92 -5.01
N ILE A 58 -3.60 8.02 -6.05
CA ILE A 58 -4.98 7.55 -6.08
C ILE A 58 -5.05 6.38 -7.05
N ASN A 59 -5.58 5.25 -6.59
CA ASN A 59 -5.59 4.00 -7.33
C ASN A 59 -7.02 3.46 -7.45
N ALA A 60 -7.25 2.74 -8.54
CA ALA A 60 -8.55 2.13 -8.82
C ALA A 60 -8.83 0.95 -7.86
N ALA A 61 -10.12 0.58 -7.79
CA ALA A 61 -10.56 -0.63 -7.13
C ALA A 61 -10.18 -1.89 -7.93
N GLY A 62 -10.20 -3.02 -7.23
CA GLY A 62 -10.02 -4.36 -7.78
C GLY A 62 -8.61 -4.92 -7.56
N PRO A 63 -8.44 -6.23 -7.81
CA PRO A 63 -7.14 -6.88 -7.68
C PRO A 63 -6.11 -6.28 -8.64
N ALA A 64 -5.01 -5.77 -8.09
CA ALA A 64 -3.95 -5.13 -8.87
C ALA A 64 -2.61 -5.16 -8.17
N THR A 65 -1.55 -5.03 -8.97
CA THR A 65 -0.22 -4.62 -8.52
C THR A 65 0.09 -3.25 -9.11
N THR A 66 0.50 -2.32 -8.27
CA THR A 66 0.87 -0.96 -8.68
C THR A 66 2.24 -0.59 -8.11
N GLU A 67 3.08 0.01 -8.94
CA GLU A 67 4.42 0.47 -8.56
C GLU A 67 4.45 1.99 -8.39
N PHE A 68 5.16 2.45 -7.37
CA PHE A 68 5.36 3.87 -7.07
C PHE A 68 6.83 4.15 -6.85
N ARG A 69 7.24 5.39 -7.10
CA ARG A 69 8.55 5.86 -6.65
C ARG A 69 8.52 6.06 -5.13
N TYR A 70 9.54 5.54 -4.45
CA TYR A 70 9.77 5.75 -3.03
C TYR A 70 10.79 6.88 -2.85
N GLU A 71 10.27 8.04 -2.47
CA GLU A 71 11.09 9.16 -2.00
C GLU A 71 11.06 9.11 -0.47
N GLY A 72 12.21 8.82 0.14
CA GLY A 72 12.36 8.55 1.56
C GLY A 72 12.86 9.74 2.36
#